data_AF-A0A938TK06-F1
#
_entry.id   AF-A0A938TK06-F1
#
_cell.length_a   1.000
_cell.length_b   1.000
_cell.length_c   1.000
_cell.angle_alpha   90.00
_cell.angle_beta   90.00
_cell.angle_gamma   90.00
#
_symmetry.space_group_name_H-M   'P 1'
#
loop_
_entity.id
_entity.type
_entity.pdbx_description
1 polymer ?
#
loop_
_entity_poly.entity_id
_entity_poly.type
_entity_poly.pdbx_seq_one_letter_code
_entity_poly.pdbx_strand_id
1 'polypeptide(L)'
;MTTPFLIESSELKSRLGEPKLRIFDTAVFFTPAKTGYQADSGHAGYLEGHIQGAAFIDLIKGWSDTTSGLGFTLPSAPALASSVGASGIGDAHEVVLYSSGHMMWATRA
;
A
#
# COMPACT_ATOMS: atom_id res chain seq x y z
N MET A 1 15.12 -21.41 1.96
CA MET A 1 15.68 -20.11 2.37
C MET A 1 14.49 -19.24 2.73
N THR A 2 14.41 -18.77 3.97
CA THR A 2 13.34 -17.85 4.41
C THR A 2 13.65 -16.48 3.82
N THR A 3 12.94 -16.07 2.76
CA THR A 3 13.00 -14.68 2.32
C THR A 3 12.44 -13.83 3.46
N PRO A 4 13.21 -12.93 4.08
CA PRO A 4 12.69 -12.08 5.13
C PRO A 4 11.53 -11.25 4.58
N PHE A 5 10.43 -11.15 5.33
CA PHE A 5 9.25 -10.35 4.96
C PHE A 5 9.51 -8.84 4.99
N LEU A 6 10.73 -8.41 5.33
CA LEU A 6 11.16 -7.02 5.46
C LEU A 6 12.43 -6.80 4.62
N ILE A 7 12.60 -5.57 4.14
CA ILE A 7 13.77 -5.12 3.37
C ILE A 7 14.33 -3.84 3.99
N GLU A 8 15.65 -3.72 4.01
CA GLU A 8 16.33 -2.51 4.47
C GLU A 8 16.28 -1.39 3.41
N SER A 9 16.23 -0.13 3.86
CA SER A 9 16.17 1.02 2.96
C SER A 9 17.38 1.11 2.01
N SER A 10 18.57 0.72 2.48
CA SER A 10 19.80 0.69 1.67
C SER A 10 19.76 -0.39 0.60
N GLU A 11 19.16 -1.54 0.89
CA GLU A 11 18.95 -2.63 -0.06
C GLU A 11 17.89 -2.24 -1.10
N LEU A 12 16.74 -1.70 -0.67
CA LEU A 12 15.73 -1.21 -1.61
C LEU A 12 16.32 -0.17 -2.57
N LYS A 13 17.15 0.74 -2.04
CA LYS A 13 17.82 1.78 -2.83
C LYS A 13 18.72 1.20 -3.94
N SER A 14 19.43 0.11 -3.69
CA SER A 14 20.30 -0.50 -4.71
C SER A 14 19.53 -1.22 -5.81
N ARG A 15 18.25 -1.51 -5.58
CA ARG A 15 17.33 -2.23 -6.48
C ARG A 15 16.38 -1.31 -7.25
N LEU A 16 16.40 0.01 -7.00
CA LEU A 16 15.51 0.95 -7.69
C LEU A 16 15.70 0.89 -9.21
N GLY A 17 14.59 0.82 -9.94
CA GLY A 17 14.58 0.70 -11.40
C GLY A 17 14.62 -0.73 -11.93
N GLU A 18 14.72 -1.76 -11.07
CA GLU A 18 14.55 -3.16 -11.50
C GLU A 18 13.18 -3.37 -12.16
N PRO A 19 13.10 -3.91 -13.39
CA PRO A 19 11.83 -4.00 -14.14
C PRO A 19 10.72 -4.79 -13.44
N LYS A 20 11.10 -5.76 -12.61
CA LYS A 20 10.20 -6.66 -11.87
C LYS A 20 9.86 -6.15 -10.46
N LEU A 21 10.53 -5.10 -9.98
CA LEU A 21 10.25 -4.52 -8.68
C LEU A 21 9.05 -3.56 -8.80
N ARG A 22 8.10 -3.69 -7.89
CA ARG A 22 6.99 -2.76 -7.71
C ARG A 22 7.04 -2.22 -6.29
N ILE A 23 6.98 -0.90 -6.16
CA ILE A 23 7.06 -0.22 -4.87
C ILE A 23 5.76 0.55 -4.70
N PHE A 24 5.13 0.44 -3.54
CA PHE A 24 3.92 1.20 -3.24
C PHE A 24 4.01 1.88 -1.89
N ASP A 25 3.61 3.15 -1.86
CA ASP A 25 3.20 3.82 -0.63
C ASP A 25 1.74 3.46 -0.35
N THR A 26 1.45 3.05 0.87
CA THR A 26 0.13 2.63 1.32
C THR A 26 -0.35 3.43 2.51
N ALA A 27 0.24 4.61 2.75
CA ALA A 27 -0.12 5.46 3.88
C ALA A 27 -1.62 5.74 3.97
N VAL A 28 -2.11 5.78 5.20
CA VAL A 28 -3.42 6.31 5.57
C VAL A 28 -3.23 7.06 6.87
N PHE A 29 -3.83 8.23 6.98
CA PHE A 29 -3.75 9.07 8.18
C PHE A 29 -5.11 9.10 8.87
N PHE A 30 -5.10 9.06 10.20
CA PHE A 30 -6.31 9.24 11.00
C PHE A 30 -6.27 10.58 11.70
N THR A 31 -7.36 11.33 11.60
CA THR A 31 -7.57 12.56 12.35
C THR A 31 -8.79 12.41 13.26
N PRO A 32 -8.76 12.96 14.49
CA PRO A 32 -9.94 12.96 15.35
C PRO A 32 -11.12 13.66 14.67
N ALA A 33 -12.30 13.04 14.72
CA ALA A 33 -13.54 13.59 14.20
C ALA A 33 -14.58 13.73 15.32
N LYS A 34 -15.76 14.29 15.02
CA LYS A 34 -16.86 14.41 15.99
C LYS A 34 -17.24 13.07 16.63
N THR A 35 -17.14 11.99 15.86
CA THR A 35 -17.34 10.62 16.32
C THR A 35 -16.18 9.74 15.82
N GLY A 36 -15.26 9.38 16.72
CA GLY A 36 -14.13 8.53 16.38
C GLY A 36 -13.06 9.24 15.53
N TYR A 37 -12.67 8.60 14.43
CA TYR A 37 -11.59 9.07 13.54
C TYR A 37 -12.05 9.13 12.09
N GLN A 38 -11.55 10.12 11.37
CA GLN A 38 -11.68 10.23 9.92
C GLN A 38 -10.38 9.75 9.27
N ALA A 39 -10.51 8.83 8.31
CA ALA A 39 -9.40 8.39 7.47
C ALA A 39 -9.14 9.41 6.36
N ASP A 40 -7.89 9.76 6.17
CA ASP A 40 -7.38 10.49 5.02
C ASP A 40 -6.45 9.57 4.21
N SER A 41 -6.57 9.65 2.89
CA SER A 41 -5.84 8.79 1.97
C SER A 41 -4.34 9.00 2.03
N GLY A 42 -3.82 10.17 2.41
CA GLY A 42 -2.37 10.43 2.35
C GLY A 42 -1.82 10.61 0.92
N HIS A 43 -2.64 10.40 -0.11
CA HIS A 43 -2.26 10.60 -1.52
C HIS A 43 -1.69 12.00 -1.80
N ALA A 44 -2.21 13.05 -1.13
CA ALA A 44 -1.65 14.40 -1.25
C ALA A 44 -0.18 14.46 -0.79
N GLY A 45 0.16 13.84 0.35
CA GLY A 45 1.53 13.74 0.83
C GLY A 45 2.43 12.90 -0.08
N TYR A 46 1.89 11.80 -0.63
CA TYR A 46 2.60 11.04 -1.66
C TYR A 46 2.96 11.90 -2.88
N LEU A 47 2.06 12.77 -3.35
CA LEU A 47 2.34 13.67 -4.47
C LEU A 47 3.40 14.73 -4.15
N GLU A 48 3.53 15.14 -2.89
CA GLU A 48 4.58 16.06 -2.43
C GLU A 48 5.95 15.37 -2.37
N GLY A 49 5.99 14.07 -2.04
CA GLY A 49 7.22 13.29 -2.03
C GLY A 49 7.01 11.81 -1.75
N HIS A 50 7.70 10.97 -2.52
CA HIS A 50 7.67 9.52 -2.40
C HIS A 50 8.99 8.90 -2.89
N ILE A 51 9.18 7.60 -2.63
CA ILE A 51 10.33 6.84 -3.15
C ILE A 51 10.25 6.83 -4.68
N GLN A 52 11.37 7.10 -5.36
CA GLN A 52 11.42 7.12 -6.82
C GLN A 52 10.88 5.82 -7.43
N GLY A 53 9.90 5.94 -8.33
CA GLY A 53 9.26 4.80 -9.00
C GLY A 53 8.18 4.11 -8.17
N ALA A 54 7.90 4.56 -6.95
CA ALA A 54 6.78 4.07 -6.17
C ALA A 54 5.45 4.61 -6.71
N ALA A 55 4.44 3.74 -6.77
CA ALA A 55 3.06 4.12 -6.97
C ALA A 55 2.35 4.27 -5.61
N PHE A 56 1.09 4.70 -5.62
CA PHE A 56 0.27 4.86 -4.42
C PHE A 56 -0.92 3.90 -4.42
N ILE A 57 -1.20 3.24 -3.30
CA ILE A 57 -2.42 2.46 -3.09
C ILE A 57 -3.29 3.16 -2.06
N ASP A 58 -4.42 3.71 -2.50
CA ASP A 58 -5.45 4.28 -1.62
C ASP A 58 -6.19 3.17 -0.88
N LEU A 59 -5.67 2.69 0.25
CA LEU A 59 -6.24 1.57 1.00
C LEU A 59 -7.65 1.81 1.52
N ILE A 60 -8.14 3.06 1.54
CA ILE A 60 -9.53 3.37 1.86
C ILE A 60 -10.48 2.76 0.83
N LYS A 61 -10.03 2.67 -0.44
CA LYS A 61 -10.79 2.14 -1.58
C LYS A 61 -10.17 0.87 -2.15
N GLY A 62 -8.89 0.95 -2.48
CA GLY A 62 -8.09 -0.13 -3.03
C GLY A 62 -7.84 -1.21 -1.99
N TRP A 63 -7.92 -2.46 -2.44
CA TRP A 63 -7.68 -3.66 -1.61
C TRP A 63 -8.58 -3.74 -0.37
N SER A 64 -9.69 -3.00 -0.35
CA SER A 64 -10.70 -2.96 0.71
C SER A 64 -12.08 -3.23 0.12
N ASP A 65 -12.92 -3.96 0.84
CA ASP A 65 -14.35 -4.04 0.54
C ASP A 65 -15.03 -2.76 1.03
N THR A 66 -15.50 -1.96 0.08
CA THR A 66 -16.19 -0.68 0.34
C THR A 66 -17.70 -0.84 0.47
N THR A 67 -18.22 -2.06 0.33
CA THR A 67 -19.67 -2.34 0.37
C THR A 67 -20.17 -2.77 1.75
N SER A 68 -19.28 -3.16 2.66
CA SER A 68 -19.62 -3.65 4.00
C SER A 68 -20.14 -2.59 4.97
N GLY A 69 -19.93 -1.31 4.65
CA GLY A 69 -20.17 -0.19 5.57
C GLY A 69 -19.09 -0.02 6.66
N LEU A 70 -18.07 -0.88 6.68
CA LEU A 70 -16.93 -0.82 7.59
C LEU A 70 -15.65 -0.49 6.82
N GLY A 71 -14.82 0.40 7.37
CA GLY A 71 -13.54 0.77 6.78
C GLY A 71 -12.54 -0.40 6.77
N PHE A 72 -11.74 -0.50 5.69
CA PHE A 72 -10.63 -1.44 5.56
C PHE A 72 -11.00 -2.93 5.68
N THR A 73 -12.25 -3.26 5.36
CA THR A 73 -12.74 -4.64 5.35
C THR A 73 -11.97 -5.45 4.29
N LEU A 74 -11.59 -6.68 4.62
CA LEU A 74 -10.92 -7.58 3.66
C LEU A 74 -11.90 -7.97 2.54
N PRO A 75 -11.56 -7.74 1.25
CA PRO A 75 -12.37 -8.22 0.13
C PRO A 75 -12.40 -9.74 0.03
N SER A 76 -13.36 -10.27 -0.74
CA SER A 76 -13.27 -11.65 -1.21
C SER A 76 -11.98 -11.89 -1.99
N ALA A 77 -11.43 -13.11 -1.94
CA ALA A 77 -10.17 -13.42 -2.63
C ALA A 77 -10.18 -13.07 -4.14
N PRO A 78 -11.24 -13.32 -4.93
CA PRO A 78 -11.28 -12.89 -6.33
C PRO A 78 -11.27 -11.37 -6.51
N ALA A 79 -11.99 -10.62 -5.66
CA ALA A 79 -12.02 -9.16 -5.72
C ALA A 79 -10.67 -8.55 -5.34
N LEU A 80 -10.00 -9.12 -4.33
CA LEU A 80 -8.65 -8.73 -3.94
C LEU A 80 -7.66 -9.01 -5.07
N ALA A 81 -7.67 -10.22 -5.64
CA ALA A 81 -6.79 -10.59 -6.75
C ALA A 81 -6.98 -9.67 -7.96
N SER A 82 -8.23 -9.34 -8.31
CA SER A 82 -8.52 -8.37 -9.37
C SER A 82 -7.98 -6.97 -9.06
N SER A 83 -8.08 -6.52 -7.80
CA SER A 83 -7.60 -5.19 -7.39
C SER A 83 -6.07 -5.11 -7.39
N VAL A 84 -5.40 -6.16 -6.91
CA VAL A 84 -3.93 -6.29 -6.95
C VAL A 84 -3.43 -6.32 -8.39
N GLY A 85 -4.10 -7.08 -9.26
CA GLY A 85 -3.81 -7.11 -10.70
C GLY A 85 -3.96 -5.75 -11.38
N ALA A 86 -5.01 -5.00 -11.05
CA ALA A 86 -5.24 -3.65 -11.56
C ALA A 86 -4.17 -2.64 -11.12
N SER A 87 -3.49 -2.90 -10.00
CA SER A 87 -2.30 -2.14 -9.56
C SER A 87 -1.03 -2.48 -10.35
N GLY A 88 -1.10 -3.38 -11.33
CA GLY A 88 0.05 -3.80 -12.14
C GLY A 88 0.94 -4.86 -11.46
N ILE A 89 0.42 -5.54 -10.45
CA ILE A 89 1.09 -6.66 -9.76
C ILE A 89 0.64 -7.97 -10.39
N GLY A 90 1.58 -8.90 -10.54
CA GLY A 90 1.36 -10.24 -11.06
C GLY A 90 2.51 -11.15 -10.69
N ASP A 91 2.42 -12.44 -11.02
CA ASP A 91 3.27 -13.51 -10.48
C ASP A 91 4.79 -13.31 -10.63
N ALA A 92 5.22 -12.53 -11.62
CA ALA A 92 6.64 -12.27 -11.89
C ALA A 92 7.22 -11.09 -11.12
N HIS A 93 6.39 -10.34 -10.38
CA HIS A 93 6.80 -9.12 -9.69
C HIS A 93 7.19 -9.40 -8.24
N GLU A 94 8.24 -8.73 -7.79
CA GLU A 94 8.53 -8.57 -6.36
C GLU A 94 7.92 -7.25 -5.90
N VAL A 95 7.21 -7.27 -4.76
CA VAL A 95 6.46 -6.11 -4.27
C VAL A 95 7.03 -5.66 -2.93
N VAL A 96 7.33 -4.37 -2.83
CA VAL A 96 7.71 -3.72 -1.58
C VAL A 96 6.64 -2.69 -1.22
N LEU A 97 6.02 -2.88 -0.05
CA LEU A 97 5.02 -1.99 0.50
C LEU A 97 5.66 -1.18 1.62
N TYR A 98 5.48 0.13 1.58
CA TYR A 98 5.87 1.02 2.67
C TYR A 98 4.73 1.98 2.99
N SER A 99 4.81 2.64 4.13
CA SER A 99 3.88 3.69 4.51
C SER A 99 4.68 4.91 4.91
N SER A 100 4.45 6.04 4.24
CA SER A 100 4.97 7.35 4.66
C SER A 100 4.31 7.85 5.96
N GLY A 101 3.20 7.23 6.37
CA GLY A 101 2.54 7.44 7.66
C GLY A 101 2.92 6.36 8.67
N HIS A 102 1.91 5.74 9.28
CA HIS A 102 2.11 4.70 10.29
C HIS A 102 2.45 3.34 9.64
N MET A 103 3.44 2.62 10.17
CA MET A 103 3.94 1.35 9.58
C MET A 103 2.85 0.28 9.42
N MET A 104 1.81 0.33 10.25
CA MET A 104 0.70 -0.63 10.23
C MET A 104 0.01 -0.72 8.87
N TRP A 105 0.04 0.35 8.08
CA TRP A 105 -0.58 0.38 6.76
C TRP A 105 0.23 -0.35 5.69
N ALA A 106 1.54 -0.43 5.84
CA ALA A 106 2.37 -1.31 5.01
C ALA A 106 2.08 -2.79 5.31
N THR A 107 1.80 -3.14 6.57
CA THR A 107 1.49 -4.52 6.97
C THR A 107 0.04 -4.94 6.74
N ARG A 108 -0.90 -3.97 6.66
CA ARG A 108 -2.31 -4.22 6.32
C ARG A 108 -2.52 -4.39 4.82
N ALA A 109 -1.73 -3.68 4.02
CA ALA A 109 -1.76 -3.77 2.58
C ALA A 109 -1.40 -5.20 2.15
#